data_AF-A0A397CUF3-F1
#
_entry.id   AF-A0A397CUF3-F1
#
_cell.length_a   1.000
_cell.length_b   1.000
_cell.length_c   1.000
_cell.angle_alpha   90.00
_cell.angle_beta   90.00
_cell.angle_gamma   90.00
#
_symmetry.space_group_name_H-M   'P 1'
#
loop_
_entity.id
_entity.type
_entity.pdbx_description
1 polymer ?
#
loop_
_entity_poly.entity_id
_entity_poly.type
_entity_poly.pdbx_seq_one_letter_code
_entity_poly.pdbx_strand_id
1 'polypeptide(L)'
;EVSFELLAKRQIARLEAPGLQCVDFVFDELQRVTSQCETVELTRFADLRDRVVEVVNSMLRTSMGPTQAMISNLIKTELSYINTNHPDFIGGSRAVAQLMDKLQQDGHAAGAQSPDQLQARRASAAKPPPPPQSEDKAESSSGFMSMFKKPSASETPKSSKDPVVKLPQVPSTMRQGDAPTDRERIETEIIKSLLASYFDIVRKNFLDLVPKSIMCFMVNHAKDQVQNQLVSTLYKEEKLGELLRESGDIASRRANCSEMRTLLSKALDIVNEVRDFNTFK
;
A
#
# COMPACT_ATOMS: atom_id res chain seq x y z
N GLU A 1 8.46 -21.98 9.13
CA GLU A 1 8.41 -21.43 7.76
C GLU A 1 6.98 -21.20 7.28
N VAL A 2 6.15 -22.25 7.20
CA VAL A 2 4.72 -22.15 6.78
C VAL A 2 3.91 -21.12 7.57
N SER A 3 4.08 -21.05 8.91
CA SER A 3 3.37 -20.07 9.75
C SER A 3 3.74 -18.61 9.42
N PHE A 4 5.01 -18.35 9.07
CA PHE A 4 5.46 -17.02 8.67
C PHE A 4 4.86 -16.64 7.31
N GLU A 5 4.92 -17.55 6.33
CA GLU A 5 4.38 -17.30 4.99
C GLU A 5 2.88 -16.99 5.02
N LEU A 6 2.10 -17.76 5.78
CA LEU A 6 0.66 -17.53 5.93
C LEU A 6 0.35 -16.15 6.53
N LEU A 7 1.09 -15.77 7.57
CA LEU A 7 0.92 -14.47 8.22
C LEU A 7 1.36 -13.31 7.33
N ALA A 8 2.47 -13.48 6.59
CA ALA A 8 2.96 -12.50 5.63
C ALA A 8 1.93 -12.26 4.52
N LYS A 9 1.41 -13.33 3.89
CA LYS A 9 0.35 -13.23 2.88
C LYS A 9 -0.89 -12.52 3.44
N ARG A 10 -1.29 -12.82 4.68
CA ARG A 10 -2.42 -12.15 5.33
C ARG A 10 -2.19 -10.65 5.52
N GLN A 11 -0.97 -10.21 5.86
CA GLN A 11 -0.68 -8.78 5.98
C GLN A 11 -0.59 -8.08 4.63
N ILE A 12 0.05 -8.70 3.64
CA ILE A 12 0.19 -8.17 2.28
C ILE A 12 -1.19 -7.96 1.63
N ALA A 13 -2.11 -8.91 1.79
CA ALA A 13 -3.46 -8.80 1.25
C ALA A 13 -4.21 -7.56 1.77
N ARG A 14 -3.88 -7.04 2.95
CA ARG A 14 -4.50 -5.83 3.50
C ARG A 14 -4.07 -4.54 2.80
N LEU A 15 -3.03 -4.58 1.96
CA LEU A 15 -2.59 -3.43 1.15
C LEU A 15 -3.49 -3.18 -0.07
N GLU A 16 -4.31 -4.14 -0.47
CA GLU A 16 -5.19 -4.00 -1.64
C GLU A 16 -6.21 -2.86 -1.44
N ALA A 17 -6.95 -2.87 -0.33
CA ALA A 17 -7.96 -1.86 -0.03
C ALA A 17 -7.41 -0.41 -0.06
N PRO A 18 -6.33 -0.04 0.66
CA PRO A 18 -5.78 1.31 0.57
C PRO A 18 -5.19 1.64 -0.81
N GLY A 19 -4.71 0.64 -1.57
CA GLY A 19 -4.30 0.83 -2.96
C GLY A 19 -5.46 1.23 -3.87
N LEU A 20 -6.59 0.55 -3.75
CA LEU A 20 -7.81 0.86 -4.51
C LEU A 20 -8.38 2.23 -4.10
N GLN A 21 -8.41 2.55 -2.80
CA GLN A 21 -8.83 3.87 -2.32
C GLN A 21 -7.96 5.00 -2.88
N CYS A 22 -6.67 4.77 -3.07
CA CYS A 22 -5.78 5.75 -3.71
C CYS A 22 -6.19 6.02 -5.16
N VAL A 23 -6.62 4.99 -5.90
CA VAL A 23 -7.17 5.16 -7.27
C VAL A 23 -8.42 6.03 -7.23
N ASP A 24 -9.32 5.78 -6.28
CA ASP A 24 -10.57 6.53 -6.14
C ASP A 24 -10.30 8.02 -5.84
N PHE A 25 -9.37 8.33 -4.92
CA PHE A 25 -9.01 9.72 -4.63
C PHE A 25 -8.41 10.46 -5.83
N VAL A 26 -7.57 9.79 -6.63
CA VAL A 26 -7.01 10.41 -7.83
C VAL A 26 -8.09 10.57 -8.90
N PHE A 27 -9.00 9.62 -9.03
CA PHE A 27 -10.14 9.74 -9.94
C PHE A 27 -11.01 10.96 -9.59
N ASP A 28 -11.41 11.10 -8.32
CA ASP A 28 -12.19 12.25 -7.83
C ASP A 28 -11.47 13.58 -8.10
N GLU A 29 -10.16 13.62 -7.88
CA GLU A 29 -9.34 14.80 -8.14
C GLU A 29 -9.27 15.14 -9.64
N LEU A 30 -9.15 14.14 -10.53
CA LEU A 30 -9.19 14.37 -11.98
C LEU A 30 -10.56 14.86 -12.45
N GLN A 31 -11.65 14.36 -11.86
CA GLN A 31 -13.00 14.89 -12.13
C GLN A 31 -13.14 16.34 -11.66
N ARG A 32 -12.57 16.66 -10.48
CA ARG A 32 -12.54 18.03 -9.94
C ARG A 32 -11.77 18.97 -10.87
N VAL A 33 -10.58 18.57 -11.33
CA VAL A 33 -9.78 19.34 -12.30
C VAL A 33 -10.56 19.56 -13.59
N THR A 34 -11.20 18.51 -14.12
CA THR A 34 -12.04 18.62 -15.33
C THR A 34 -13.13 19.67 -15.18
N SER A 35 -13.78 19.72 -14.02
CA SER A 35 -14.85 20.69 -13.71
C SER A 35 -14.32 22.12 -13.53
N GLN A 36 -13.02 22.30 -13.28
CA GLN A 36 -12.38 23.60 -13.11
C GLN A 36 -11.74 24.16 -14.38
N CYS A 37 -11.56 23.34 -15.41
CA CYS A 37 -10.96 23.73 -16.69
C CYS A 37 -11.93 24.49 -17.62
N GLU A 38 -12.98 25.13 -17.08
CA GLU A 38 -13.93 25.89 -17.88
C GLU A 38 -13.30 27.18 -18.43
N THR A 39 -13.52 27.43 -19.71
CA THR A 39 -13.16 28.71 -20.32
C THR A 39 -14.37 29.62 -20.43
N VAL A 40 -14.14 30.93 -20.49
CA VAL A 40 -15.23 31.92 -20.67
C VAL A 40 -16.00 31.69 -21.96
N GLU A 41 -15.38 31.13 -23.00
CA GLU A 41 -16.05 30.77 -24.24
C GLU A 41 -17.04 29.62 -24.07
N LEU A 42 -16.71 28.61 -23.25
CA LEU A 42 -17.62 27.49 -22.97
C LEU A 42 -18.85 27.93 -22.18
N THR A 43 -18.76 29.01 -21.38
CA THR A 43 -19.94 29.55 -20.68
C THR A 43 -21.01 30.07 -21.63
N ARG A 44 -20.65 30.45 -22.88
CA ARG A 44 -21.62 30.83 -23.93
C ARG A 44 -22.45 29.65 -24.42
N PHE A 45 -21.88 28.46 -24.41
CA PHE A 45 -22.46 27.25 -24.97
C PHE A 45 -22.61 26.20 -23.86
N ALA A 46 -23.59 26.40 -22.97
CA ALA A 46 -23.81 25.54 -21.80
C ALA A 46 -23.99 24.06 -22.18
N ASP A 47 -24.71 23.79 -23.28
CA ASP A 47 -24.94 22.44 -23.79
C ASP A 47 -23.61 21.77 -24.22
N LEU A 48 -22.71 22.51 -24.90
CA LEU A 48 -21.37 22.03 -25.21
C LEU A 48 -20.51 21.79 -23.97
N ARG A 49 -20.54 22.72 -23.00
CA ARG A 49 -19.78 22.60 -21.75
C ARG A 49 -20.15 21.31 -21.01
N ASP A 50 -21.44 21.09 -20.80
CA ASP A 50 -21.94 19.91 -20.08
C ASP A 50 -21.54 18.64 -20.82
N ARG A 51 -21.62 18.65 -22.15
CA ARG A 51 -21.21 17.53 -22.98
C ARG A 51 -19.69 17.26 -22.93
N VAL A 52 -18.84 18.29 -22.91
CA VAL A 52 -17.39 18.14 -22.75
C VAL A 52 -17.08 17.44 -21.42
N VAL A 53 -17.67 17.93 -20.32
CA VAL A 53 -17.47 17.36 -18.97
C VAL A 53 -17.96 15.91 -18.92
N GLU A 54 -19.10 15.59 -19.52
CA GLU A 54 -19.63 14.23 -19.60
C GLU A 54 -18.66 13.28 -20.32
N VAL A 55 -18.12 13.70 -21.47
CA VAL A 55 -17.19 12.88 -22.28
C VAL A 55 -15.90 12.59 -21.53
N VAL A 56 -15.29 13.61 -20.91
CA VAL A 56 -14.06 13.43 -20.13
C VAL A 56 -14.32 12.52 -18.92
N ASN A 57 -15.42 12.73 -18.20
CA ASN A 57 -15.80 11.88 -17.06
C ASN A 57 -16.04 10.42 -17.47
N SER A 58 -16.69 10.19 -18.61
CA SER A 58 -16.90 8.83 -19.15
C SER A 58 -15.57 8.14 -19.48
N MET A 59 -14.62 8.87 -20.07
CA MET A 59 -13.29 8.37 -20.37
C MET A 59 -12.51 8.03 -19.09
N LEU A 60 -12.52 8.93 -18.09
CA LEU A 60 -11.88 8.68 -16.78
C LEU A 60 -12.46 7.45 -16.08
N ARG A 61 -13.78 7.24 -16.13
CA ARG A 61 -14.40 6.02 -15.56
C ARG A 61 -13.93 4.75 -16.26
N THR A 62 -13.68 4.83 -17.56
CA THR A 62 -13.21 3.68 -18.35
C THR A 62 -11.76 3.31 -18.00
N SER A 63 -10.92 4.29 -17.66
CA SER A 63 -9.53 4.04 -17.25
C SER A 63 -9.37 3.58 -15.80
N MET A 64 -10.38 3.78 -14.96
CA MET A 64 -10.40 3.33 -13.56
C MET A 64 -10.31 1.80 -13.44
N GLY A 65 -11.10 1.05 -14.22
CA GLY A 65 -11.12 -0.42 -14.18
C GLY A 65 -9.75 -1.07 -14.45
N PRO A 66 -9.06 -0.74 -15.57
CA PRO A 66 -7.70 -1.19 -15.83
C PRO A 66 -6.70 -0.82 -14.72
N THR A 67 -6.83 0.38 -14.15
CA THR A 67 -5.94 0.84 -13.06
C THR A 67 -6.15 0.00 -11.79
N GLN A 68 -7.40 -0.18 -11.35
CA GLN A 68 -7.73 -1.03 -10.21
C GLN A 68 -7.29 -2.49 -10.41
N ALA A 69 -7.46 -3.01 -11.63
CA ALA A 69 -6.98 -4.35 -11.98
C ALA A 69 -5.45 -4.46 -11.87
N MET A 70 -4.70 -3.45 -12.31
CA MET A 70 -3.25 -3.41 -12.16
C MET A 70 -2.83 -3.40 -10.68
N ILE A 71 -3.46 -2.59 -9.84
CA ILE A 71 -3.19 -2.57 -8.39
C ILE A 71 -3.47 -3.94 -7.76
N SER A 72 -4.60 -4.56 -8.12
CA SER A 72 -4.95 -5.90 -7.65
C SER A 72 -3.91 -6.94 -8.11
N ASN A 73 -3.38 -6.79 -9.33
CA ASN A 73 -2.33 -7.68 -9.85
C ASN A 73 -1.01 -7.50 -9.10
N LEU A 74 -0.62 -6.27 -8.72
CA LEU A 74 0.57 -6.03 -7.88
C LEU A 74 0.48 -6.80 -6.56
N ILE A 75 -0.69 -6.77 -5.90
CA ILE A 75 -0.90 -7.54 -4.67
C ILE A 75 -0.84 -9.05 -4.95
N LYS A 76 -1.53 -9.53 -5.99
CA LYS A 76 -1.49 -10.95 -6.38
C LYS A 76 -0.08 -11.44 -6.66
N THR A 77 0.78 -10.62 -7.28
CA THR A 77 2.17 -10.99 -7.53
C THR A 77 2.95 -11.16 -6.23
N GLU A 78 2.79 -10.24 -5.28
CA GLU A 78 3.44 -10.32 -3.95
C GLU A 78 2.90 -11.49 -3.10
N LEU A 79 1.63 -11.88 -3.29
CA LEU A 79 1.04 -13.05 -2.63
C LEU A 79 1.45 -14.39 -3.26
N SER A 80 1.90 -14.38 -4.52
CA SER A 80 2.23 -15.62 -5.23
C SER A 80 3.57 -16.21 -4.77
N TYR A 81 4.52 -15.36 -4.41
CA TYR A 81 5.87 -15.79 -4.01
C TYR A 81 6.46 -14.87 -2.94
N ILE A 82 7.01 -15.48 -1.88
CA ILE A 82 7.76 -14.78 -0.83
C ILE A 82 9.25 -14.99 -1.05
N ASN A 83 9.99 -13.90 -1.31
CA ASN A 83 11.42 -13.97 -1.54
C ASN A 83 12.23 -13.82 -0.25
N THR A 84 12.53 -14.94 0.41
CA THR A 84 13.38 -14.95 1.62
C THR A 84 14.86 -14.68 1.34
N ASN A 85 15.27 -14.59 0.08
CA ASN A 85 16.65 -14.26 -0.33
C ASN A 85 16.84 -12.77 -0.62
N HIS A 86 15.83 -11.93 -0.35
CA HIS A 86 15.91 -10.49 -0.58
C HIS A 86 17.03 -9.85 0.27
N PRO A 87 17.87 -8.96 -0.28
CA PRO A 87 19.02 -8.40 0.42
C PRO A 87 18.66 -7.63 1.70
N ASP A 88 17.53 -6.93 1.69
CA ASP A 88 17.03 -6.18 2.85
C ASP A 88 16.26 -7.05 3.87
N PHE A 89 16.08 -8.34 3.59
CA PHE A 89 15.42 -9.24 4.53
C PHE A 89 16.45 -9.75 5.56
N ILE A 90 16.14 -9.59 6.85
CA ILE A 90 17.09 -9.93 7.93
C ILE A 90 17.42 -11.44 7.96
N GLY A 91 16.48 -12.31 7.57
CA GLY A 91 16.63 -13.76 7.67
C GLY A 91 16.57 -14.30 9.11
N GLY A 92 16.40 -15.61 9.26
CA GLY A 92 16.18 -16.26 10.56
C GLY A 92 17.32 -16.06 11.56
N SER A 93 18.56 -16.26 11.14
CA SER A 93 19.73 -16.19 12.04
C SER A 93 19.96 -14.78 12.60
N ARG A 94 19.77 -13.72 11.80
CA ARG A 94 19.90 -12.34 12.31
C ARG A 94 18.71 -11.94 13.19
N ALA A 95 17.50 -12.43 12.89
CA ALA A 95 16.34 -12.20 13.74
C ALA A 95 16.54 -12.80 15.14
N VAL A 96 17.13 -14.00 15.23
CA VAL A 96 17.50 -14.64 16.51
C VAL A 96 18.56 -13.82 17.25
N ALA A 97 19.62 -13.38 16.56
CA ALA A 97 20.68 -12.57 17.17
C ALA A 97 20.13 -11.25 17.76
N GLN A 98 19.31 -10.52 17.01
CA GLN A 98 18.69 -9.28 17.48
C GLN A 98 17.77 -9.49 18.69
N LEU A 99 17.09 -10.64 18.77
CA LEU A 99 16.23 -10.96 19.91
C LEU A 99 17.06 -11.33 21.16
N MET A 100 18.15 -12.08 20.99
CA MET A 100 19.07 -12.40 22.08
C MET A 100 19.74 -11.14 22.64
N ASP A 101 20.15 -10.20 21.78
CA ASP A 101 20.70 -8.92 22.22
C ASP A 101 19.68 -8.11 23.04
N LYS A 102 18.41 -8.08 22.61
CA LYS A 102 17.32 -7.42 23.34
C LYS A 102 17.07 -8.06 24.70
N LEU A 103 16.99 -9.40 24.78
CA LEU A 103 16.78 -10.11 26.04
C LEU A 103 17.95 -9.92 27.01
N GLN A 104 19.19 -9.84 26.51
CA GLN A 104 20.36 -9.53 27.34
C GLN A 104 20.31 -8.08 27.84
N GLN A 105 19.91 -7.11 27.02
CA GLN A 105 19.76 -5.71 27.44
C GLN A 105 18.65 -5.54 28.49
N ASP A 106 17.50 -6.19 28.32
CA ASP A 106 16.40 -6.17 29.28
C ASP A 106 16.78 -6.84 30.62
N GLY A 107 17.61 -7.89 30.57
CA GLY A 107 18.17 -8.53 31.77
C GLY A 107 19.16 -7.65 32.54
N HIS A 108 19.93 -6.79 31.87
CA HIS A 108 20.84 -5.83 32.53
C HIS A 108 20.11 -4.61 33.10
N ALA A 109 18.95 -4.24 32.57
CA ALA A 109 18.11 -3.16 33.12
C ALA A 109 17.41 -3.56 34.44
N ALA A 110 17.10 -4.85 34.63
CA ALA A 110 16.49 -5.36 35.86
C ALA A 110 17.50 -5.60 37.01
N GLY A 111 18.81 -5.66 36.71
CA GLY A 111 19.88 -5.89 37.69
C GLY A 111 20.55 -4.64 38.25
N ALA A 112 20.20 -3.44 37.77
CA ALA A 112 20.81 -2.19 38.19
C ALA A 112 20.02 -1.50 39.33
N GLN A 113 19.90 -2.18 40.48
CA GLN A 113 19.59 -1.52 41.75
C GLN A 113 20.64 -1.87 42.82
N SER A 114 21.44 -0.85 43.15
CA SER A 114 22.31 -0.64 44.32
C SER A 114 23.57 -1.52 44.50
N PRO A 115 24.77 -0.95 44.32
CA PRO A 115 26.00 -1.44 44.95
C PRO A 115 26.19 -0.71 46.29
N ASP A 116 25.77 -1.31 47.40
CA ASP A 116 26.35 -0.93 48.68
C ASP A 116 26.36 -2.11 49.67
N GLN A 117 27.49 -2.24 50.37
CA GLN A 117 27.80 -3.17 51.46
C GLN A 117 28.11 -4.64 51.10
N LEU A 118 29.40 -4.93 50.96
CA LEU A 118 30.12 -5.91 51.81
C LEU A 118 31.63 -5.89 51.48
N GLN A 119 32.29 -4.82 51.91
CA GLN A 119 33.70 -4.90 52.29
C GLN A 119 33.80 -5.54 53.68
N ALA A 120 34.90 -6.27 53.88
CA ALA A 120 35.36 -6.89 55.13
C ALA A 120 34.78 -8.27 55.47
N ARG A 121 35.36 -9.31 54.83
CA ARG A 121 36.03 -10.36 55.62
C ARG A 121 37.05 -11.19 54.84
N ARG A 122 38.29 -11.08 55.33
CA ARG A 122 39.40 -12.05 55.31
C ARG A 122 40.12 -12.33 53.99
N ALA A 123 41.25 -11.64 53.88
CA ALA A 123 42.50 -12.17 53.38
C ALA A 123 42.86 -13.53 54.04
N SER A 124 43.20 -14.52 53.22
CA SER A 124 44.45 -15.29 53.31
C SER A 124 44.49 -16.38 52.22
N ALA A 125 45.51 -16.31 51.36
CA ALA A 125 46.27 -17.40 50.75
C ALA A 125 46.52 -17.18 49.25
N ALA A 126 47.73 -16.70 48.98
CA ALA A 126 48.33 -16.60 47.66
C ALA A 126 48.81 -17.96 47.14
N LYS A 127 48.71 -18.18 45.81
CA LYS A 127 49.79 -18.77 45.00
C LYS A 127 49.54 -18.58 43.48
N PRO A 128 50.52 -18.08 42.69
CA PRO A 128 50.58 -18.24 41.23
C PRO A 128 51.78 -19.15 40.82
N PRO A 129 52.15 -19.26 39.52
CA PRO A 129 51.80 -20.31 38.52
C PRO A 129 52.96 -21.30 38.23
N PRO A 130 52.88 -22.16 37.18
CA PRO A 130 53.77 -21.93 36.01
C PRO A 130 53.16 -22.26 34.61
N PRO A 131 53.79 -21.80 33.49
CA PRO A 131 53.41 -22.06 32.08
C PRO A 131 54.41 -23.02 31.37
N PRO A 132 54.48 -23.11 30.02
CA PRO A 132 53.50 -23.63 29.05
C PRO A 132 54.09 -24.80 28.21
N GLN A 133 53.26 -25.58 27.51
CA GLN A 133 53.71 -26.34 26.33
C GLN A 133 52.74 -26.16 25.15
N SER A 134 53.35 -26.04 23.99
CA SER A 134 52.93 -25.44 22.73
C SER A 134 52.33 -26.43 21.74
N GLU A 135 51.46 -25.90 20.86
CA GLU A 135 51.20 -26.30 19.45
C GLU A 135 50.59 -27.71 19.22
N ASP A 136 49.62 -27.96 18.35
CA ASP A 136 49.33 -27.35 17.05
C ASP A 136 47.90 -27.75 16.55
N LYS A 137 47.30 -26.87 15.73
CA LYS A 137 46.34 -27.07 14.62
C LYS A 137 44.98 -27.79 14.75
N ALA A 138 43.97 -27.00 14.39
CA ALA A 138 43.02 -27.17 13.28
C ALA A 138 41.79 -28.11 13.39
N GLU A 139 40.66 -27.44 13.19
CA GLU A 139 39.46 -27.85 12.43
C GLU A 139 38.41 -28.83 13.00
N SER A 140 37.17 -28.36 12.78
CA SER A 140 35.95 -29.12 12.56
C SER A 140 35.05 -29.43 13.76
N SER A 141 34.03 -28.57 13.90
CA SER A 141 32.62 -28.97 13.97
C SER A 141 32.30 -30.15 14.89
N SER A 142 32.30 -29.90 16.20
CA SER A 142 31.68 -30.81 17.16
C SER A 142 30.15 -30.67 17.09
N GLY A 143 29.53 -31.56 16.31
CA GLY A 143 28.09 -31.79 16.28
C GLY A 143 27.60 -32.38 17.61
N PHE A 144 26.87 -31.56 18.35
CA PHE A 144 26.18 -31.92 19.57
C PHE A 144 24.89 -32.69 19.25
N MET A 145 24.87 -33.99 19.59
CA MET A 145 23.72 -34.86 19.98
C MET A 145 23.77 -36.27 19.36
N SER A 146 24.60 -37.12 19.96
CA SER A 146 24.32 -38.56 20.06
C SER A 146 23.44 -38.79 21.29
N MET A 147 22.14 -38.96 21.08
CA MET A 147 21.23 -39.51 22.10
C MET A 147 20.10 -40.31 21.43
N PHE A 148 20.48 -41.34 20.68
CA PHE A 148 19.58 -42.40 20.22
C PHE A 148 19.80 -43.65 21.10
N LYS A 149 19.03 -43.75 22.19
CA LYS A 149 18.93 -44.96 23.01
C LYS A 149 17.48 -45.45 22.92
N LYS A 150 17.26 -46.51 22.13
CA LYS A 150 16.02 -47.30 22.13
C LYS A 150 16.33 -48.78 22.37
N PRO A 151 15.36 -49.53 22.94
CA PRO A 151 15.62 -50.68 23.81
C PRO A 151 15.52 -52.03 23.10
N SER A 152 16.07 -53.05 23.75
CA SER A 152 15.99 -54.46 23.36
C SER A 152 14.60 -55.05 23.59
N ALA A 153 14.18 -55.90 22.66
CA ALA A 153 13.00 -56.74 22.75
C ALA A 153 13.34 -58.14 23.30
N SER A 154 12.30 -58.76 23.85
CA SER A 154 12.03 -60.20 24.05
C SER A 154 12.13 -60.73 25.47
N GLU A 155 10.95 -60.96 26.08
CA GLU A 155 10.51 -62.27 26.57
C GLU A 155 9.05 -62.21 27.09
N THR A 156 8.26 -63.22 26.75
CA THR A 156 6.95 -63.63 27.32
C THR A 156 6.97 -65.18 27.34
N PRO A 157 6.13 -65.95 28.08
CA PRO A 157 4.74 -65.58 28.42
C PRO A 157 4.07 -66.18 29.70
N LYS A 158 2.83 -65.71 29.93
CA LYS A 158 1.65 -66.28 30.65
C LYS A 158 1.52 -66.13 32.18
N SER A 159 0.55 -65.32 32.64
CA SER A 159 -0.80 -65.81 33.02
C SER A 159 -1.75 -64.70 33.53
N SER A 160 -2.99 -64.75 33.05
CA SER A 160 -4.26 -64.35 33.70
C SER A 160 -4.42 -63.00 34.41
N LYS A 161 -5.08 -62.05 33.74
CA LYS A 161 -6.36 -61.39 34.12
C LYS A 161 -6.52 -60.11 33.27
N ASP A 162 -7.72 -59.90 32.73
CA ASP A 162 -8.06 -58.84 31.77
C ASP A 162 -7.57 -57.44 32.17
N PRO A 163 -7.14 -56.62 31.19
CA PRO A 163 -7.25 -55.18 31.31
C PRO A 163 -8.21 -54.65 30.25
N VAL A 164 -9.37 -54.18 30.73
CA VAL A 164 -10.28 -53.29 30.01
C VAL A 164 -9.46 -52.20 29.30
N VAL A 165 -9.61 -52.08 27.98
CA VAL A 165 -9.05 -50.99 27.18
C VAL A 165 -9.73 -49.69 27.62
N LYS A 166 -9.10 -48.93 28.53
CA LYS A 166 -9.51 -47.57 28.86
C LYS A 166 -9.02 -46.65 27.77
N LEU A 167 -9.89 -46.31 26.82
CA LEU A 167 -9.65 -45.18 25.93
C LEU A 167 -9.48 -43.90 26.78
N PRO A 168 -8.52 -43.02 26.46
CA PRO A 168 -8.43 -41.71 27.09
C PRO A 168 -9.77 -40.97 26.88
N GLN A 169 -10.42 -40.58 27.97
CA GLN A 169 -11.65 -39.80 27.87
C GLN A 169 -11.34 -38.46 27.18
N VAL A 170 -12.12 -38.15 26.15
CA VAL A 170 -12.05 -36.86 25.46
C VAL A 170 -12.29 -35.76 26.50
N PRO A 171 -11.35 -34.82 26.70
CA PRO A 171 -11.49 -33.79 27.73
C PRO A 171 -12.81 -33.03 27.59
N SER A 172 -13.61 -33.01 28.66
CA SER A 172 -14.98 -32.50 28.69
C SER A 172 -15.08 -30.96 28.64
N THR A 173 -13.94 -30.27 28.65
CA THR A 173 -13.85 -28.81 28.56
C THR A 173 -12.58 -28.43 27.82
N MET A 174 -12.74 -27.63 26.78
CA MET A 174 -11.69 -27.00 25.99
C MET A 174 -10.88 -26.08 26.94
N ARG A 175 -9.79 -26.58 27.52
CA ARG A 175 -8.90 -25.77 28.37
C ARG A 175 -8.34 -24.64 27.51
N GLN A 176 -8.47 -23.39 27.96
CA GLN A 176 -7.62 -22.30 27.48
C GLN A 176 -6.17 -22.80 27.61
N GLY A 177 -5.42 -22.73 26.51
CA GLY A 177 -4.07 -23.31 26.43
C GLY A 177 -3.21 -22.88 27.61
N ASP A 178 -2.38 -23.80 28.11
CA ASP A 178 -1.33 -23.50 29.08
C ASP A 178 -0.54 -22.26 28.63
N ALA A 179 -0.09 -21.45 29.60
CA ALA A 179 0.70 -20.27 29.30
C ALA A 179 1.87 -20.65 28.37
N PRO A 180 2.12 -19.88 27.29
CA PRO A 180 3.07 -20.26 26.26
C PRO A 180 4.45 -20.43 26.90
N THR A 181 5.10 -21.54 26.55
CA THR A 181 6.45 -21.87 26.99
C THR A 181 7.42 -20.79 26.54
N ASP A 182 8.51 -20.56 27.29
CA ASP A 182 9.50 -19.54 26.93
C ASP A 182 10.07 -19.75 25.52
N ARG A 183 10.14 -21.00 25.08
CA ARG A 183 10.48 -21.38 23.71
C ARG A 183 9.46 -20.83 22.69
N GLU A 184 8.16 -21.07 22.91
CA GLU A 184 7.10 -20.57 22.02
C GLU A 184 7.04 -19.04 22.01
N ARG A 185 7.36 -18.38 23.13
CA ARG A 185 7.49 -16.92 23.20
C ARG A 185 8.62 -16.42 22.31
N ILE A 186 9.81 -17.01 22.42
CA ILE A 186 10.98 -16.67 21.59
C ILE A 186 10.69 -16.92 20.11
N GLU A 187 10.11 -18.08 19.77
CA GLU A 187 9.74 -18.41 18.38
C GLU A 187 8.70 -17.42 17.81
N THR A 188 7.74 -16.98 18.62
CA THR A 188 6.74 -15.98 18.23
C THR A 188 7.38 -14.61 17.97
N GLU A 189 8.31 -14.17 18.82
CA GLU A 189 9.02 -12.90 18.63
C GLU A 189 9.91 -12.92 17.37
N ILE A 190 10.55 -14.05 17.07
CA ILE A 190 11.30 -14.23 15.81
C ILE A 190 10.36 -14.08 14.61
N ILE A 191 9.20 -14.76 14.63
CA ILE A 191 8.23 -14.68 13.53
C ILE A 191 7.74 -13.23 13.35
N LYS A 192 7.47 -12.50 14.43
CA LYS A 192 7.09 -11.08 14.36
C LYS A 192 8.17 -10.21 13.71
N SER A 193 9.43 -10.43 14.08
CA SER A 193 10.57 -9.69 13.52
C SER A 193 10.74 -9.96 12.02
N LEU A 194 10.66 -11.24 11.62
CA LEU A 194 10.68 -11.63 10.21
C LEU A 194 9.50 -11.03 9.43
N LEU A 195 8.30 -11.05 10.02
CA LEU A 195 7.09 -10.50 9.40
C LEU A 195 7.22 -9.00 9.16
N ALA A 196 7.71 -8.25 10.15
CA ALA A 196 7.94 -6.81 10.02
C ALA A 196 8.97 -6.52 8.92
N SER A 197 10.12 -7.21 8.95
CA SER A 197 11.18 -7.04 7.95
C SER A 197 10.69 -7.31 6.53
N TYR A 198 9.96 -8.41 6.30
CA TYR A 198 9.46 -8.73 4.96
C TYR A 198 8.34 -7.78 4.51
N PHE A 199 7.41 -7.45 5.42
CA PHE A 199 6.31 -6.55 5.10
C PHE A 199 6.79 -5.15 4.75
N ASP A 200 7.85 -4.64 5.40
CA ASP A 200 8.41 -3.33 5.07
C ASP A 200 9.02 -3.27 3.67
N ILE A 201 9.59 -4.37 3.18
CA ILE A 201 10.08 -4.47 1.80
C ILE A 201 8.90 -4.34 0.83
N VAL A 202 7.87 -5.17 1.01
CA VAL A 202 6.67 -5.15 0.16
C VAL A 202 5.99 -3.79 0.21
N ARG A 203 5.87 -3.19 1.40
CA ARG A 203 5.29 -1.86 1.58
C ARG A 203 6.07 -0.79 0.82
N LYS A 204 7.40 -0.80 0.83
CA LYS A 204 8.22 0.14 0.06
C LYS A 204 7.98 -0.01 -1.44
N ASN A 205 7.97 -1.25 -1.95
CA ASN A 205 7.68 -1.53 -3.35
C ASN A 205 6.28 -1.04 -3.74
N PHE A 206 5.29 -1.31 -2.88
CA PHE A 206 3.90 -0.89 -3.09
C PHE A 206 3.77 0.64 -3.16
N LEU A 207 4.43 1.38 -2.26
CA LEU A 207 4.42 2.84 -2.25
C LEU A 207 5.03 3.47 -3.50
N ASP A 208 5.92 2.77 -4.20
CA ASP A 208 6.50 3.22 -5.47
C ASP A 208 5.65 2.81 -6.69
N LEU A 209 5.17 1.56 -6.71
CA LEU A 209 4.47 0.99 -7.87
C LEU A 209 3.02 1.49 -8.02
N VAL A 210 2.32 1.78 -6.91
CA VAL A 210 0.92 2.26 -6.98
C VAL A 210 0.82 3.62 -7.67
N PRO A 211 1.57 4.67 -7.27
CA PRO A 211 1.54 5.95 -7.97
C PRO A 211 1.95 5.83 -9.44
N LYS A 212 2.95 4.99 -9.75
CA LYS A 212 3.38 4.74 -11.14
C LYS A 212 2.28 4.09 -11.98
N SER A 213 1.54 3.15 -11.41
CA SER A 213 0.42 2.49 -12.07
C SER A 213 -0.72 3.48 -12.34
N ILE A 214 -1.08 4.30 -11.36
CA ILE A 214 -2.10 5.36 -11.52
C ILE A 214 -1.68 6.37 -12.59
N MET A 215 -0.41 6.81 -12.56
CA MET A 215 0.12 7.71 -13.56
C MET A 215 0.04 7.12 -14.97
N CYS A 216 0.44 5.87 -15.15
CA CYS A 216 0.47 5.21 -16.45
C CYS A 216 -0.93 4.97 -17.01
N PHE A 217 -1.82 4.34 -16.23
CA PHE A 217 -3.12 3.87 -16.73
C PHE A 217 -4.22 4.93 -16.70
N MET A 218 -4.14 5.92 -15.81
CA MET A 218 -5.20 6.91 -15.65
C MET A 218 -4.76 8.32 -16.06
N VAL A 219 -3.70 8.86 -15.48
CA VAL A 219 -3.30 10.28 -15.70
C VAL A 219 -2.76 10.49 -17.12
N ASN A 220 -1.77 9.69 -17.53
CA ASN A 220 -1.17 9.80 -18.86
C ASN A 220 -2.17 9.40 -19.94
N HIS A 221 -2.97 8.36 -19.70
CA HIS A 221 -4.06 7.99 -20.61
C HIS A 221 -5.03 9.16 -20.83
N ALA A 222 -5.46 9.82 -19.75
CA ALA A 222 -6.34 10.99 -19.86
C ALA A 222 -5.66 12.12 -20.66
N LYS A 223 -4.41 12.46 -20.32
CA LYS A 223 -3.65 13.49 -21.03
C LYS A 223 -3.57 13.23 -22.54
N ASP A 224 -3.28 11.99 -22.93
CA ASP A 224 -3.01 11.66 -24.33
C ASP A 224 -4.29 11.42 -25.15
N GLN A 225 -5.39 10.97 -24.50
CA GLN A 225 -6.62 10.58 -25.20
C GLN A 225 -7.75 11.62 -25.12
N VAL A 226 -7.74 12.56 -24.18
CA VAL A 226 -8.82 13.56 -24.01
C VAL A 226 -9.14 14.27 -25.33
N GLN A 227 -8.12 14.75 -26.05
CA GLN A 227 -8.33 15.48 -27.30
C GLN A 227 -9.01 14.60 -28.36
N ASN A 228 -8.49 13.39 -28.58
CA ASN A 228 -9.04 12.47 -29.58
C ASN A 228 -10.48 12.08 -29.23
N GLN A 229 -10.75 11.81 -27.95
CA GLN A 229 -12.07 11.42 -27.47
C GLN A 229 -13.09 12.56 -27.63
N LEU A 230 -12.69 13.80 -27.28
CA LEU A 230 -13.53 14.98 -27.42
C LEU A 230 -13.84 15.26 -28.90
N VAL A 231 -12.84 15.26 -29.78
CA VAL A 231 -13.04 15.52 -31.21
C VAL A 231 -13.93 14.45 -31.83
N SER A 232 -13.64 13.16 -31.59
CA SER A 232 -14.42 12.04 -32.14
C SER A 232 -15.89 12.07 -31.70
N THR A 233 -16.15 12.54 -30.47
CA THR A 233 -17.51 12.53 -29.90
C THR A 233 -18.30 13.79 -30.24
N LEU A 234 -17.68 14.96 -30.17
CA LEU A 234 -18.34 16.26 -30.25
C LEU A 234 -18.38 16.84 -31.67
N TYR A 235 -17.41 16.50 -32.51
CA TYR A 235 -17.31 17.06 -33.87
C TYR A 235 -18.16 16.26 -34.86
N LYS A 236 -19.49 16.33 -34.67
CA LYS A 236 -20.49 15.69 -35.54
C LYS A 236 -21.47 16.74 -36.05
N GLU A 237 -21.56 16.91 -37.37
CA GLU A 237 -22.33 17.98 -38.02
C GLU A 237 -23.78 18.05 -37.52
N GLU A 238 -24.42 16.89 -37.37
CA GLU A 238 -25.79 16.76 -36.86
C GLU A 238 -25.99 17.32 -35.44
N LYS A 239 -24.96 17.30 -34.60
CA LYS A 239 -25.03 17.73 -33.19
C LYS A 239 -24.55 19.15 -32.97
N LEU A 240 -23.81 19.75 -33.91
CA LEU A 240 -23.22 21.07 -33.73
C LEU A 240 -24.28 22.15 -33.51
N GLY A 241 -25.44 22.05 -34.18
CA GLY A 241 -26.53 23.02 -34.00
C GLY A 241 -27.12 23.04 -32.59
N GLU A 242 -27.21 21.87 -31.94
CA GLU A 242 -27.68 21.75 -30.57
C GLU A 242 -26.58 22.14 -29.57
N LEU A 243 -25.37 21.62 -29.74
CA LEU A 243 -24.26 21.85 -28.81
C LEU A 243 -23.81 23.32 -28.78
N LEU A 244 -23.82 24.00 -29.93
CA LEU A 244 -23.42 25.41 -30.05
C LEU A 244 -24.59 26.38 -29.87
N ARG A 245 -25.66 25.95 -29.20
CA ARG A 245 -26.75 26.85 -28.83
C ARG A 245 -26.28 27.79 -27.72
N GLU A 246 -26.49 29.08 -27.96
CA GLU A 246 -26.18 30.12 -26.96
C GLU A 246 -27.10 30.01 -25.74
N SER A 247 -26.56 30.30 -24.56
CA SER A 247 -27.39 30.48 -23.36
C SER A 247 -28.37 31.66 -23.54
N GLY A 248 -29.56 31.57 -22.94
CA GLY A 248 -30.65 32.53 -23.17
C GLY A 248 -30.32 33.97 -22.76
N ASP A 249 -29.54 34.15 -21.69
CA ASP A 249 -29.04 35.43 -21.21
C ASP A 249 -28.05 36.08 -22.19
N ILE A 250 -27.11 35.29 -22.73
CA ILE A 250 -26.12 35.77 -23.72
C ILE A 250 -26.80 36.06 -25.06
N ALA A 251 -27.73 35.20 -25.48
CA ALA A 251 -28.53 35.40 -26.69
C ALA A 251 -29.35 36.70 -26.61
N SER A 252 -30.01 36.95 -25.47
CA SER A 252 -30.77 38.18 -25.23
C SER A 252 -29.86 39.41 -25.21
N ARG A 253 -28.72 39.35 -24.51
CA ARG A 253 -27.75 40.45 -24.47
C ARG A 253 -27.21 40.75 -25.87
N ARG A 254 -26.90 39.73 -26.67
CA ARG A 254 -26.48 39.88 -28.07
C ARG A 254 -27.56 40.52 -28.93
N ALA A 255 -28.82 40.13 -28.76
CA ALA A 255 -29.95 40.72 -29.47
C ALA A 255 -30.07 42.23 -29.14
N ASN A 256 -30.02 42.60 -27.85
CA ASN A 256 -30.09 43.99 -27.41
C ASN A 256 -28.91 44.83 -27.94
N CYS A 257 -27.68 44.31 -27.87
CA CYS A 257 -26.51 45.00 -28.43
C CYS A 257 -26.61 45.17 -29.95
N SER A 258 -27.16 44.18 -30.66
CA SER A 258 -27.37 44.25 -32.10
C SER A 258 -28.42 45.30 -32.47
N GLU A 259 -29.52 45.36 -31.70
CA GLU A 259 -30.55 46.38 -31.87
C GLU A 259 -29.99 47.78 -31.61
N MET A 260 -29.28 47.98 -30.48
CA MET A 260 -28.63 49.24 -30.14
C MET A 260 -27.66 49.69 -31.23
N ARG A 261 -26.83 48.77 -31.76
CA ARG A 261 -25.92 49.07 -32.87
C ARG A 261 -26.68 49.56 -34.11
N THR A 262 -27.79 48.91 -34.42
CA THR A 262 -28.63 49.28 -35.57
C THR A 262 -29.25 50.66 -35.38
N LEU A 263 -29.73 50.98 -34.17
CA LEU A 263 -30.27 52.30 -33.85
C LEU A 263 -29.21 53.40 -33.92
N LEU A 264 -28.02 53.16 -33.36
CA LEU A 264 -26.91 54.11 -33.41
C LEU A 264 -26.41 54.34 -34.84
N SER A 265 -26.36 53.30 -35.67
CA SER A 265 -26.02 53.44 -37.09
C SER A 265 -27.02 54.34 -37.82
N LYS A 266 -28.33 54.11 -37.63
CA LYS A 266 -29.37 54.96 -38.21
C LYS A 266 -29.30 56.41 -37.72
N ALA A 267 -29.01 56.61 -36.44
CA ALA A 267 -28.85 57.95 -35.87
C ALA A 267 -27.63 58.67 -36.49
N LEU A 268 -26.53 57.96 -36.72
CA LEU A 268 -25.36 58.50 -37.39
C LEU A 268 -25.67 58.90 -38.84
N ASP A 269 -26.41 58.07 -39.57
CA ASP A 269 -26.84 58.37 -40.94
C ASP A 269 -27.68 59.65 -40.99
N ILE A 270 -28.64 59.81 -40.07
CA ILE A 270 -29.46 61.03 -39.95
C ILE A 270 -28.60 62.25 -39.62
N VAL A 271 -27.62 62.14 -38.72
CA VAL A 271 -26.71 63.25 -38.39
C VAL A 271 -25.87 63.65 -39.61
N ASN A 272 -25.40 62.68 -40.40
CA ASN A 272 -24.67 62.96 -41.64
C ASN A 272 -25.55 63.67 -42.67
N GLU A 273 -26.80 63.24 -42.86
CA GLU A 273 -27.76 63.91 -43.76
C GLU A 273 -27.99 65.39 -43.36
N VAL A 274 -28.18 65.66 -42.06
CA VAL A 274 -28.38 67.03 -41.55
C VAL A 274 -27.11 67.88 -41.71
N ARG A 275 -25.93 67.30 -41.45
CA ARG A 275 -24.66 68.00 -41.66
C ARG A 275 -24.51 68.40 -43.12
N ASP A 276 -24.71 67.44 -44.02
CA ASP A 276 -24.54 67.65 -45.45
C ASP A 276 -25.53 68.71 -45.96
N PHE A 277 -26.80 68.69 -45.51
CA PHE A 277 -27.79 69.73 -45.81
C PHE A 277 -27.36 71.14 -45.37
N ASN A 278 -26.76 71.28 -44.18
CA ASN A 278 -26.32 72.57 -43.67
C ASN A 278 -25.07 73.12 -44.38
N THR A 279 -24.23 72.28 -44.98
CA THR A 279 -23.09 72.72 -45.81
C THR A 279 -23.49 73.32 -47.16
N PHE A 280 -24.73 73.12 -47.62
CA PHE A 280 -25.22 73.66 -48.90
C PHE A 280 -25.99 74.99 -48.77
N LYS A 281 -26.13 75.55 -47.57
CA LYS A 281 -26.70 76.89 -47.30
C LYS A 281 -25.61 77.89 -46.96
#